data_AF-A0A0U3AEL5-F1
#
_entry.id   AF-A0A0U3AEL5-F1
#
_cell.length_a   1.000
_cell.length_b   1.000
_cell.length_c   1.000
_cell.angle_alpha   90.00
_cell.angle_beta   90.00
_cell.angle_gamma   90.00
#
_symmetry.space_group_name_H-M   'P 1'
#
loop_
_entity.id
_entity.type
_entity.pdbx_description
1 polymer ?
#
loop_
_entity_poly.entity_id
_entity_poly.type
_entity_poly.pdbx_seq_one_letter_code
_entity_poly.pdbx_strand_id
1 'polypeptide(L)'
;DEIKIGIASPDKIRSWSFGEIKKPETINYRTFKPERDGLFCARIFGPIKDYECLCGKYKRMKYKGIVCEKCGVEVTVSKVRRERMGHIELEAPVAHIWFLKRSSSS
;
A
#
# COMPACT_ATOMS: atom_id res chain seq x y z
N ASP A 1 -23.72 -17.80 7.44
CA ASP A 1 -22.59 -17.05 6.86
C ASP A 1 -22.13 -17.69 5.57
N GLU A 2 -21.88 -16.90 4.54
CA GLU A 2 -21.34 -17.36 3.25
C GLU A 2 -20.10 -16.55 2.88
N ILE A 3 -19.09 -17.22 2.35
CA ILE A 3 -17.90 -16.58 1.77
C ILE A 3 -18.09 -16.53 0.26
N LYS A 4 -17.99 -15.33 -0.33
CA LYS A 4 -18.14 -15.11 -1.78
C LYS A 4 -16.83 -14.63 -2.39
N ILE A 5 -16.52 -15.17 -3.56
CA ILE A 5 -15.40 -14.74 -4.41
C ILE A 5 -15.93 -14.26 -5.75
N GLY A 6 -15.32 -13.23 -6.31
CA GLY A 6 -15.72 -12.64 -7.58
C GLY A 6 -14.63 -11.75 -8.16
N ILE A 7 -14.83 -11.32 -9.41
CA ILE A 7 -13.89 -10.44 -10.12
C ILE A 7 -13.94 -9.04 -9.50
N ALA A 8 -12.77 -8.43 -9.33
CA ALA A 8 -12.65 -7.04 -8.90
C ALA A 8 -12.62 -6.12 -10.12
N SER A 9 -13.49 -5.10 -10.15
CA SER A 9 -13.39 -4.01 -11.12
C SER A 9 -12.20 -3.10 -10.80
N PRO A 10 -11.68 -2.32 -11.77
CA PRO A 10 -10.63 -1.33 -11.51
C PRO A 10 -10.97 -0.38 -10.35
N ASP A 11 -12.22 0.09 -10.29
CA ASP A 11 -12.67 0.97 -9.19
C ASP A 11 -12.67 0.27 -7.84
N LYS A 12 -13.00 -1.02 -7.80
CA LYS A 12 -12.93 -1.83 -6.58
C LYS A 12 -11.48 -1.98 -6.10
N ILE A 13 -10.54 -2.21 -7.01
CA ILE A 13 -9.11 -2.26 -6.70
C ILE A 13 -8.62 -0.92 -6.11
N ARG A 14 -9.01 0.20 -6.73
CA ARG A 14 -8.70 1.54 -6.21
C ARG A 14 -9.32 1.79 -4.83
N SER A 15 -10.53 1.32 -4.59
CA SER A 15 -11.22 1.48 -3.30
C SER A 15 -10.52 0.79 -2.13
N TRP A 16 -9.79 -0.29 -2.39
CA TRP A 16 -8.98 -0.99 -1.38
C TRP A 16 -7.62 -0.33 -1.14
N SER A 17 -7.20 0.52 -2.07
CA SER A 17 -5.86 1.04 -2.09
C SER A 17 -5.68 2.24 -1.17
N PHE A 18 -4.53 2.28 -0.51
CA PHE A 18 -4.08 3.41 0.30
C PHE A 18 -3.14 4.35 -0.46
N GLY A 19 -2.84 4.03 -1.73
CA GLY A 19 -2.00 4.86 -2.58
C GLY A 19 -1.39 4.10 -3.75
N GLU A 20 -0.94 4.89 -4.71
CA GLU A 20 -0.30 4.42 -5.94
C GLU A 20 1.21 4.24 -5.72
N ILE A 21 1.76 3.11 -6.14
CA ILE A 21 3.20 2.88 -6.20
C ILE A 21 3.69 3.38 -7.56
N LYS A 22 4.52 4.43 -7.54
CA LYS A 22 5.03 5.11 -8.76
C LYS A 22 6.46 4.72 -9.10
N LYS A 23 7.13 4.06 -8.17
CA LYS A 23 8.58 3.94 -8.12
C LYS A 23 8.98 2.50 -7.83
N PRO A 24 9.92 1.90 -8.58
CA PRO A 24 10.38 0.55 -8.32
C PRO A 24 11.27 0.45 -7.06
N GLU A 25 11.71 1.58 -6.52
CA GLU A 25 12.60 1.63 -5.38
C GLU A 25 11.99 1.00 -4.12
N THR A 26 12.84 0.37 -3.33
CA THR A 26 12.45 -0.41 -2.16
C THR A 26 12.83 0.31 -0.87
N ILE A 27 14.06 0.10 -0.41
CA ILE A 27 14.62 0.61 0.84
C ILE A 27 15.96 1.24 0.52
N ASN A 28 16.19 2.42 1.09
CA ASN A 28 17.46 3.12 0.96
C ASN A 28 18.60 2.34 1.65
N TYR A 29 19.68 2.07 0.92
CA TYR A 29 20.80 1.27 1.44
C TYR A 29 21.56 1.91 2.62
N ARG A 30 21.56 3.24 2.75
CA ARG A 30 22.25 3.93 3.84
C ARG A 30 21.37 4.09 5.07
N THR A 31 20.12 4.49 4.86
CA THR A 31 19.22 4.85 5.97
C THR A 31 18.34 3.71 6.45
N PHE A 32 18.25 2.61 5.68
CA PHE A 32 17.32 1.50 5.88
C PHE A 32 15.84 1.95 5.96
N LYS A 33 15.53 3.14 5.43
CA LYS A 33 14.17 3.66 5.36
C LYS A 33 13.57 3.33 3.99
N PRO A 34 12.27 2.98 3.94
CA PRO A 34 11.57 2.76 2.69
C PRO A 34 11.53 4.05 1.88
N GLU A 35 11.71 3.90 0.57
CA GLU A 35 11.68 5.01 -0.36
C GLU A 35 10.25 5.55 -0.51
N ARG A 36 10.14 6.87 -0.74
CA ARG A 36 8.84 7.52 -0.93
C ARG A 36 8.25 7.09 -2.27
N ASP A 37 6.97 6.74 -2.26
CA ASP A 37 6.19 6.22 -3.41
C ASP A 37 6.70 4.90 -4.01
N GLY A 38 7.67 4.27 -3.33
CA GLY A 38 8.19 2.95 -3.65
C GLY A 38 7.40 1.79 -3.05
N LEU A 39 7.88 0.57 -3.30
CA LEU A 39 7.18 -0.68 -2.95
C LEU A 39 6.92 -0.86 -1.44
N PHE A 40 7.68 -0.19 -0.57
CA PHE A 40 7.54 -0.29 0.88
C PHE A 40 7.10 1.02 1.55
N CYS A 41 6.66 2.01 0.76
CA CYS A 41 6.39 3.37 1.22
C CYS A 41 5.49 3.40 2.46
N ALA A 42 5.99 3.98 3.55
CA ALA A 42 5.27 4.04 4.83
C ALA A 42 4.01 4.93 4.79
N ARG A 43 3.88 5.81 3.80
CA ARG A 43 2.66 6.61 3.58
C ARG A 43 1.49 5.74 3.10
N ILE A 44 1.78 4.78 2.23
CA ILE A 44 0.78 3.88 1.63
C ILE A 44 0.46 2.76 2.63
N PHE A 45 1.49 2.03 3.04
CA PHE A 45 1.30 0.79 3.81
C PHE A 45 1.23 1.01 5.32
N GLY A 46 1.56 2.21 5.82
CA GLY A 46 1.58 2.53 7.25
C GLY A 46 2.97 2.45 7.89
N PRO A 47 3.06 2.76 9.20
CA PRO A 47 4.32 3.01 9.90
C PRO A 47 5.14 1.74 10.12
N ILE A 48 6.46 1.88 10.16
CA ILE A 48 7.41 0.77 10.39
C ILE A 48 7.42 0.35 11.86
N LYS A 49 7.24 1.33 12.76
CA LYS A 49 7.22 1.16 14.21
C LYS A 49 5.88 1.58 14.75
N ASP A 50 5.41 0.90 15.78
CA ASP A 50 4.13 1.21 16.40
C ASP A 50 4.10 2.64 16.92
N TYR A 51 3.07 3.37 16.52
CA TYR A 51 2.80 4.75 16.94
C TYR A 51 3.98 5.71 16.69
N GLU A 52 4.75 5.50 15.63
CA GLU A 52 5.84 6.39 15.23
C GLU A 52 5.80 6.67 13.72
N CYS A 53 5.77 7.96 13.36
CA CYS A 53 5.88 8.36 11.95
C CYS A 53 7.33 8.24 11.44
N LEU A 54 7.52 8.12 10.12
CA LEU A 54 8.84 7.84 9.51
C LEU A 54 9.94 8.89 9.79
N CYS A 55 9.58 10.16 9.90
CA CYS A 55 10.54 11.23 10.20
C CYS A 55 10.83 11.37 11.70
N GLY A 56 10.06 10.69 12.56
CA GLY A 56 10.20 10.74 14.01
C GLY A 56 9.60 11.97 14.70
N LYS A 57 8.88 12.85 13.98
CA LYS A 57 8.22 14.03 14.57
C LYS A 57 7.15 13.63 15.59
N TYR A 58 6.25 12.74 15.21
CA TYR A 58 5.21 12.17 16.07
C TYR A 58 5.61 10.77 16.52
N LYS A 59 5.61 10.55 17.84
CA LYS A 59 5.99 9.30 18.50
C LYS A 59 5.12 9.03 19.72
N ARG A 60 4.84 7.76 19.99
CA ARG A 60 4.00 7.23 21.09
C ARG A 60 2.51 7.34 20.81
N MET A 61 1.74 6.56 21.57
CA MET A 61 0.30 6.35 21.38
C MET A 61 -0.56 7.63 21.47
N LYS A 62 -0.09 8.69 22.15
CA LYS A 62 -0.84 9.95 22.27
C LYS A 62 -1.09 10.68 20.94
N TYR A 63 -0.32 10.37 19.90
CA TYR A 63 -0.51 10.93 18.55
C TYR A 63 -1.25 9.96 17.61
N LYS A 64 -1.84 8.88 18.12
CA LYS A 64 -2.55 7.88 17.32
C LYS A 64 -3.59 8.55 16.41
N GLY A 65 -3.60 8.16 15.14
CA GLY A 65 -4.51 8.68 14.10
C GLY A 65 -4.01 9.96 13.41
N ILE A 66 -2.95 10.61 13.90
CA ILE A 66 -2.38 11.78 13.23
C ILE A 66 -1.58 11.36 12.02
N VAL A 67 -1.82 11.99 10.88
CA VAL A 67 -0.98 11.91 9.69
C VAL A 67 0.08 12.99 9.76
N CYS A 68 1.36 12.61 9.73
CA CYS A 68 2.44 13.58 9.79
C CYS A 68 2.46 14.46 8.53
N GLU A 69 2.43 15.78 8.70
CA GLU A 69 2.55 16.76 7.62
C GLU A 69 3.91 16.70 6.89
N LYS A 70 4.99 16.30 7.59
CA LYS A 70 6.33 16.23 6.99
C LYS A 70 6.54 14.98 6.14
N CYS A 71 6.16 13.80 6.64
CA CYS A 71 6.42 12.53 5.94
C CYS A 71 5.16 11.83 5.40
N GLY A 72 3.96 12.32 5.69
CA GLY A 72 2.69 11.74 5.26
C GLY A 72 2.33 10.42 5.94
N VAL A 73 3.08 9.97 6.95
CA VAL A 73 2.84 8.69 7.61
C VAL A 73 1.87 8.86 8.76
N GLU A 74 0.81 8.07 8.74
CA GLU A 74 -0.16 7.94 9.82
C GLU A 74 0.45 7.23 11.03
N VAL A 75 0.24 7.80 12.21
CA VAL A 75 0.65 7.23 13.49
C VAL A 75 -0.37 6.17 13.91
N THR A 76 -0.07 4.91 13.62
CA THR A 76 -0.91 3.76 13.97
C THR A 76 -0.04 2.55 14.31
N VAL A 77 -0.63 1.37 14.50
CA VAL A 77 0.14 0.12 14.69
C VAL A 77 0.79 -0.33 13.39
N SER A 78 2.01 -0.84 13.47
CA SER A 78 2.75 -1.37 12.31
C SER A 78 2.06 -2.59 11.67
N LYS A 79 1.18 -3.27 12.42
CA LYS A 79 0.37 -4.41 11.94
C LYS A 79 -0.44 -4.07 10.69
N VAL A 80 -0.90 -2.82 10.52
CA VAL A 80 -1.70 -2.41 9.35
C VAL A 80 -0.96 -2.64 8.02
N ARG A 81 0.37 -2.72 8.03
CA ARG A 81 1.19 -3.05 6.84
C ARG A 81 0.89 -4.42 6.24
N ARG A 82 0.24 -5.31 6.99
CA ARG A 82 -0.21 -6.63 6.51
C ARG A 82 -1.60 -6.61 5.87
N GLU A 83 -2.33 -5.52 6.02
CA GLU A 83 -3.75 -5.41 5.65
C GLU A 83 -3.99 -4.32 4.59
N ARG A 84 -3.20 -3.23 4.60
CA ARG A 84 -3.31 -2.14 3.62
C ARG A 84 -2.81 -2.56 2.25
N MET A 85 -3.66 -2.37 1.24
CA MET A 85 -3.30 -2.60 -0.15
C MET A 85 -2.74 -1.32 -0.80
N GLY A 86 -1.85 -1.50 -1.76
CA GLY A 86 -1.43 -0.46 -2.71
C GLY A 86 -1.86 -0.87 -4.12
N HIS A 87 -1.80 0.06 -5.06
CA HIS A 87 -2.08 -0.23 -6.47
C HIS A 87 -1.01 0.38 -7.38
N ILE A 88 -0.95 -0.10 -8.62
CA ILE A 88 -0.21 0.52 -9.70
C ILE A 88 -1.26 0.91 -10.75
N GLU A 89 -1.30 2.18 -11.11
CA GLU A 89 -2.14 2.64 -12.22
C GLU A 89 -1.43 2.28 -13.52
N LEU A 90 -2.11 1.58 -14.42
CA LEU A 90 -1.55 1.15 -15.69
C LEU A 90 -1.92 2.16 -16.77
N GLU A 91 -0.93 2.60 -17.55
CA GLU A 91 -1.14 3.53 -18.68
C GLU A 91 -2.04 2.92 -19.78
N ALA A 92 -2.05 1.59 -19.90
CA ALA A 92 -2.89 0.86 -20.84
C ALA A 92 -3.55 -0.35 -20.14
N PRO A 93 -4.77 -0.73 -20.55
CA PRO A 93 -5.44 -1.90 -19.98
C PRO A 93 -4.65 -3.18 -20.28
N VAL A 94 -4.55 -4.06 -19.27
CA VAL A 94 -3.85 -5.34 -19.37
C VAL A 94 -4.82 -6.48 -19.06
N ALA A 95 -4.82 -7.51 -19.90
CA ALA A 95 -5.61 -8.72 -19.67
C ALA A 95 -4.99 -9.58 -18.56
N HIS A 96 -5.79 -9.99 -17.59
CA HIS A 96 -5.34 -10.88 -16.54
C HIS A 96 -5.14 -12.30 -17.10
N ILE A 97 -3.92 -12.84 -16.99
CA ILE A 97 -3.47 -14.07 -17.64
C ILE A 97 -4.35 -15.31 -17.37
N TRP A 98 -4.99 -15.40 -16.20
CA TRP A 98 -5.92 -16.48 -15.87
C TRP A 98 -7.16 -16.55 -16.77
N PHE A 99 -7.57 -15.42 -17.36
CA PHE A 99 -8.68 -15.37 -18.31
C PHE A 99 -8.23 -15.44 -19.77
N LEU A 100 -6.92 -15.36 -20.04
CA LEU A 100 -6.35 -15.46 -21.38
C LEU A 100 -5.93 -16.89 -21.75
N LYS A 101 -5.31 -17.62 -20.82
CA LYS A 101 -4.67 -18.92 -21.10
C LYS A 101 -5.57 -20.15 -20.91
N ARG A 102 -6.87 -19.98 -20.70
CA ARG A 102 -7.80 -21.12 -20.72
C ARG A 102 -8.09 -21.49 -22.17
N SER A 103 -7.47 -22.58 -22.62
CA SER A 103 -7.66 -23.27 -23.90
C SER A 103 -9.05 -23.91 -24.02
N SER A 104 -10.09 -23.13 -23.78
CA SER A 104 -11.48 -23.45 -24.05
C SER A 104 -12.24 -22.19 -24.47
N SER A 105 -11.56 -21.28 -25.16
CA SER A 105 -12.22 -20.33 -26.07
C SER A 105 -12.39 -21.07 -27.39
N SER A 106 -13.46 -21.89 -27.44
CA SER A 106 -14.04 -22.60 -28.60
C SER A 106 -13.08 -23.41 -29.48
#